data_AF-A0A7K4DD76-F1
#
_entry.id   AF-A0A7K4DD76-F1
#
_cell.length_a   1.000
_cell.length_b   1.000
_cell.length_c   1.000
_cell.angle_alpha   90.00
_cell.angle_beta   90.00
_cell.angle_gamma   90.00
#
_symmetry.space_group_name_H-M   'P 1'
#
loop_
_entity.id
_entity.type
_entity.pdbx_description
1 polymer ?
#
loop_
_entity_poly.entity_id
_entity_poly.type
_entity_poly.pdbx_seq_one_letter_code
_entity_poly.pdbx_strand_id
1 'polypeptide(L)'
;MKLNEVTISRAILEEQHQAFLDHLEMDVAVVGGGPSGLVCAALLAEREIKCALIEKKLSIGGGMWGGGMMFPRIVVQKEAQRLFDRFGITYREFESGYYVAKSVEAVSKLTAAACDAGVEFFNLTSVEDVMIRSDGRVSGLVINWSPIDMTGLHVDPLTVACTCTVDATGHDAAVARMIERRGGDLQVKGESFMWAERAESQILEHTREVFPGLFVAGMAANAVAGECRMGPIFGGMLLSGERAADLVAARLGR
;
A
#
# COMPACT_ATOMS: atom_id res chain seq x y z
N MET A 1 -11.83 12.18 -37.51
CA MET A 1 -11.15 10.88 -37.36
C MET A 1 -12.21 9.81 -37.12
N LYS A 2 -12.16 8.64 -37.77
CA LYS A 2 -13.03 7.51 -37.40
C LYS A 2 -12.27 6.61 -36.44
N LEU A 3 -12.94 6.15 -35.38
CA LEU A 3 -12.38 5.19 -34.43
C LEU A 3 -12.36 3.79 -35.06
N ASN A 4 -11.44 2.94 -34.62
CA ASN A 4 -11.29 1.55 -35.06
C ASN A 4 -11.11 0.64 -33.83
N GLU A 5 -11.98 -0.36 -33.70
CA GLU A 5 -12.06 -1.23 -32.53
C GLU A 5 -10.76 -2.04 -32.33
N VAL A 6 -10.18 -2.57 -33.42
CA VAL A 6 -8.92 -3.33 -33.36
C VAL A 6 -7.75 -2.43 -32.92
N THR A 7 -7.74 -1.16 -33.34
CA THR A 7 -6.73 -0.19 -32.93
C THR A 7 -6.84 0.11 -31.43
N ILE A 8 -8.06 0.25 -30.90
CA ILE A 8 -8.30 0.44 -29.47
C ILE A 8 -7.79 -0.77 -28.67
N SER A 9 -8.12 -1.99 -29.07
CA SER A 9 -7.64 -3.21 -28.40
C SER A 9 -6.13 -3.34 -28.46
N ARG A 10 -5.53 -3.07 -29.62
CA ARG A 10 -4.07 -3.12 -29.80
C ARG A 10 -3.35 -2.13 -28.90
N ALA A 11 -3.83 -0.88 -28.84
CA ALA A 11 -3.24 0.15 -27.99
C ALA A 11 -3.23 -0.28 -26.52
N ILE A 12 -4.35 -0.79 -26.00
CA ILE A 12 -4.42 -1.25 -24.60
C ILE A 12 -3.49 -2.44 -24.35
N LEU A 13 -3.46 -3.42 -25.27
CA LEU A 13 -2.62 -4.60 -25.13
C LEU A 13 -1.12 -4.23 -25.16
N GLU A 14 -0.69 -3.44 -26.14
CA GLU A 14 0.72 -3.06 -26.29
C GLU A 14 1.19 -2.23 -25.09
N GLU A 15 0.44 -1.20 -24.68
CA GLU A 15 0.77 -0.36 -23.51
C GLU A 15 0.81 -1.18 -22.21
N GLN A 16 -0.20 -2.02 -21.95
CA GLN A 16 -0.23 -2.83 -20.72
C GLN A 16 0.91 -3.85 -20.67
N HIS A 17 1.22 -4.50 -21.79
CA HIS A 17 2.33 -5.45 -21.82
C HIS A 17 3.66 -4.73 -21.63
N GLN A 18 3.84 -3.54 -22.22
CA GLN A 18 5.04 -2.74 -22.02
C GLN A 18 5.19 -2.33 -20.55
N ALA A 19 4.14 -1.78 -19.93
CA ALA A 19 4.15 -1.42 -18.51
C ALA A 19 4.47 -2.63 -17.61
N PHE A 20 3.91 -3.80 -17.90
CA PHE A 20 4.17 -5.02 -17.13
C PHE A 20 5.61 -5.53 -17.32
N LEU A 21 6.13 -5.55 -18.56
CA LEU A 21 7.51 -5.93 -18.87
C LEU A 21 8.51 -4.99 -18.20
N ASP A 22 8.25 -3.68 -18.26
CA ASP A 22 9.07 -2.67 -17.60
C ASP A 22 9.11 -2.89 -16.09
N HIS A 23 8.05 -3.42 -15.48
CA HIS A 23 7.96 -3.68 -14.04
C HIS A 23 8.19 -5.15 -13.64
N LEU A 24 8.74 -5.99 -14.53
CA LEU A 24 9.24 -7.31 -14.11
C LEU A 24 10.42 -7.19 -13.13
N GLU A 25 11.16 -6.09 -13.21
CA GLU A 25 12.23 -5.72 -12.28
C GLU A 25 12.05 -4.27 -11.81
N MET A 26 11.89 -4.08 -10.51
CA MET A 26 11.66 -2.77 -9.89
C MET A 26 12.47 -2.56 -8.60
N ASP A 27 12.58 -1.32 -8.14
CA ASP A 27 13.23 -1.05 -6.85
C ASP A 27 12.32 -1.45 -5.70
N VAL A 28 11.04 -1.07 -5.78
CA VAL A 28 10.06 -1.26 -4.70
C VAL A 28 8.72 -1.75 -5.23
N ALA A 29 8.18 -2.78 -4.59
CA ALA A 29 6.79 -3.17 -4.76
C ALA A 29 5.98 -2.80 -3.50
N VAL A 30 4.97 -1.94 -3.64
CA VAL A 30 4.04 -1.60 -2.54
C VAL A 30 2.78 -2.44 -2.69
N VAL A 31 2.51 -3.30 -1.72
CA VAL A 31 1.37 -4.24 -1.77
C VAL A 31 0.23 -3.69 -0.92
N GLY A 32 -0.88 -3.33 -1.57
CA GLY A 32 -2.07 -2.73 -0.97
C GLY A 32 -2.23 -1.25 -1.31
N GLY A 33 -3.26 -0.93 -2.08
CA GLY A 33 -3.63 0.41 -2.53
C GLY A 33 -4.41 1.22 -1.49
N GLY A 34 -4.15 1.02 -0.20
CA GLY A 34 -4.76 1.77 0.90
C GLY A 34 -4.08 3.13 1.17
N PRO A 35 -4.52 3.88 2.19
CA PRO A 35 -3.95 5.20 2.50
C PRO A 35 -2.44 5.18 2.76
N SER A 36 -1.93 4.21 3.54
CA SER A 36 -0.51 4.08 3.81
C SER A 36 0.29 3.70 2.55
N GLY A 37 -0.24 2.79 1.74
CA GLY A 37 0.39 2.36 0.48
C GLY A 37 0.46 3.48 -0.55
N LEU A 38 -0.62 4.25 -0.72
CA LEU A 38 -0.67 5.40 -1.64
C LEU A 38 0.34 6.48 -1.24
N VAL A 39 0.39 6.85 0.04
CA VAL A 39 1.38 7.84 0.52
C VAL A 39 2.80 7.31 0.32
N CYS A 40 3.07 6.05 0.67
CA CYS A 40 4.38 5.45 0.50
C CYS A 40 4.84 5.47 -0.98
N ALA A 41 3.98 4.98 -1.88
CA ALA A 41 4.29 4.89 -3.30
C ALA A 41 4.51 6.27 -3.93
N ALA A 42 3.64 7.25 -3.63
CA ALA A 42 3.78 8.62 -4.14
C ALA A 42 5.13 9.22 -3.73
N LEU A 43 5.50 9.13 -2.46
CA LEU A 43 6.74 9.71 -1.93
C LEU A 43 8.00 9.00 -2.44
N LEU A 44 7.94 7.69 -2.69
CA LEU A 44 9.03 6.95 -3.31
C LEU A 44 9.22 7.36 -4.78
N ALA A 45 8.13 7.44 -5.54
CA ALA A 45 8.19 7.80 -6.96
C ALA A 45 8.65 9.25 -7.17
N GLU A 46 8.26 10.19 -6.29
CA GLU A 46 8.80 11.57 -6.26
C GLU A 46 10.33 11.62 -6.04
N ARG A 47 10.93 10.57 -5.47
CA ARG A 47 12.39 10.41 -5.31
C ARG A 47 13.05 9.67 -6.48
N GLU A 48 12.31 9.50 -7.58
CA GLU A 48 12.73 8.75 -8.77
C GLU A 48 13.14 7.31 -8.44
N ILE A 49 12.46 6.70 -7.47
CA ILE A 49 12.59 5.28 -7.13
C ILE A 49 11.53 4.53 -7.94
N LYS A 50 11.96 3.53 -8.71
CA LYS A 50 11.05 2.78 -9.60
C LYS A 50 10.13 1.89 -8.77
N CYS A 51 8.89 2.33 -8.60
CA CYS A 51 7.92 1.72 -7.70
C CYS A 51 6.63 1.37 -8.44
N ALA A 52 6.10 0.17 -8.17
CA ALA A 52 4.75 -0.22 -8.58
C ALA A 52 3.88 -0.51 -7.35
N LEU A 53 2.58 -0.24 -7.48
CA LEU A 53 1.57 -0.55 -6.48
C LEU A 53 0.71 -1.73 -6.93
N ILE A 54 0.63 -2.77 -6.10
CA ILE A 54 -0.15 -3.98 -6.39
C ILE A 54 -1.39 -4.02 -5.49
N GLU A 55 -2.59 -4.07 -6.09
CA GLU A 55 -3.86 -4.05 -5.38
C GLU A 55 -4.80 -5.15 -5.88
N LYS A 56 -5.35 -5.94 -4.96
CA LYS A 56 -6.24 -7.06 -5.29
C LYS A 56 -7.62 -6.61 -5.77
N LYS A 57 -8.09 -5.44 -5.34
CA LYS A 57 -9.39 -4.89 -5.74
C LYS A 57 -9.28 -4.15 -7.06
N LEU A 58 -10.43 -3.97 -7.72
CA LEU A 58 -10.54 -3.07 -8.86
C LEU A 58 -10.22 -1.62 -8.46
N SER A 59 -10.76 -1.17 -7.33
CA SER A 59 -10.62 0.21 -6.87
C SER A 59 -9.41 0.38 -5.96
N ILE A 60 -8.63 1.43 -6.24
CA ILE A 60 -7.60 1.95 -5.36
C ILE A 60 -8.24 2.75 -4.22
N GLY A 61 -7.64 2.75 -3.03
CA GLY A 61 -8.07 3.51 -1.85
C GLY A 61 -8.34 2.68 -0.59
N GLY A 62 -8.31 1.35 -0.70
CA GLY A 62 -8.51 0.44 0.42
C GLY A 62 -9.81 0.71 1.20
N GLY A 63 -9.73 0.71 2.54
CA GLY A 63 -10.88 0.88 3.43
C GLY A 63 -11.33 2.33 3.70
N MET A 64 -10.68 3.33 3.09
CA MET A 64 -10.87 4.73 3.46
C MET A 64 -12.15 5.34 2.86
N TRP A 65 -12.61 4.87 1.69
CA TRP A 65 -13.77 5.41 0.95
C TRP A 65 -15.02 5.64 1.79
N GLY A 66 -15.40 4.65 2.61
CA GLY A 66 -16.64 4.68 3.40
C GLY A 66 -16.56 5.52 4.68
N GLY A 67 -15.38 6.03 5.05
CA GLY A 67 -15.15 6.69 6.34
C GLY A 67 -15.56 5.82 7.53
N GLY A 68 -16.18 6.43 8.55
CA GLY A 68 -16.70 5.72 9.71
C GLY A 68 -18.17 5.34 9.55
N MET A 69 -18.49 4.04 9.63
CA MET A 69 -19.87 3.53 9.59
C MET A 69 -20.66 3.98 8.34
N MET A 70 -20.01 3.97 7.17
CA MET A 70 -20.54 4.47 5.88
C MET A 70 -20.80 5.97 5.82
N PHE A 71 -20.39 6.74 6.85
CA PHE A 71 -20.33 8.19 6.74
C PHE A 71 -19.00 8.58 6.11
N PRO A 72 -18.98 9.19 4.91
CA PRO A 72 -17.76 9.43 4.13
C PRO A 72 -16.96 10.61 4.69
N ARG A 73 -16.57 10.51 5.96
CA ARG A 73 -15.78 11.45 6.74
C ARG A 73 -14.72 10.66 7.49
N ILE A 74 -13.53 11.23 7.53
CA ILE A 74 -12.38 10.70 8.25
C ILE A 74 -11.85 11.76 9.19
N VAL A 75 -11.12 11.31 10.20
CA VAL A 75 -10.41 12.18 11.14
C VAL A 75 -8.91 11.97 10.98
N VAL A 76 -8.13 13.03 11.15
CA VAL A 76 -6.69 12.95 11.43
C VAL A 76 -6.36 13.89 12.58
N GLN A 77 -5.33 13.53 13.33
CA GLN A 77 -4.71 14.35 14.36
C GLN A 77 -3.80 15.41 13.76
N LYS A 78 -3.44 16.41 14.56
CA LYS A 78 -2.63 17.57 14.16
C LYS A 78 -1.34 17.23 13.43
N GLU A 79 -0.65 16.19 13.88
CA GLU A 79 0.64 15.75 13.34
C GLU A 79 0.52 15.34 11.87
N ALA A 80 -0.62 14.75 11.49
CA ALA A 80 -0.88 14.27 10.14
C ALA A 80 -1.54 15.33 9.23
N GLN A 81 -2.00 16.47 9.76
CA GLN A 81 -2.69 17.49 8.94
C GLN A 81 -1.80 17.97 7.78
N ARG A 82 -0.48 18.04 8.00
CA ARG A 82 0.47 18.51 6.98
C ARG A 82 0.47 17.65 5.71
N LEU A 83 0.06 16.38 5.83
CA LEU A 83 -0.08 15.50 4.67
C LEU A 83 -1.37 15.82 3.90
N PHE A 84 -2.41 16.31 4.56
CA PHE A 84 -3.55 16.89 3.83
C PHE A 84 -3.13 18.13 3.04
N ASP A 85 -2.36 19.04 3.64
CA ASP A 85 -1.82 20.20 2.93
C ASP A 85 -0.97 19.77 1.72
N ARG A 86 -0.05 18.81 1.93
CA ARG A 86 0.83 18.28 0.87
C ARG A 86 0.04 17.73 -0.31
N PHE A 87 -0.95 16.89 -0.05
CA PHE A 87 -1.76 16.25 -1.10
C PHE A 87 -2.96 17.09 -1.51
N GLY A 88 -3.02 18.35 -1.07
CA GLY A 88 -4.08 19.31 -1.38
C GLY A 88 -5.47 18.88 -0.91
N ILE A 89 -5.60 18.03 0.11
CA ILE A 89 -6.88 17.52 0.62
C ILE A 89 -7.57 18.59 1.46
N THR A 90 -8.84 18.89 1.14
CA THR A 90 -9.60 19.86 1.94
C THR A 90 -10.00 19.26 3.27
N TYR A 91 -9.75 20.00 4.36
CA TYR A 91 -10.15 19.62 5.70
C TYR A 91 -10.63 20.84 6.49
N ARG A 92 -11.24 20.57 7.65
CA ARG A 92 -11.53 21.59 8.66
C ARG A 92 -11.12 21.08 10.03
N GLU A 93 -10.70 21.97 10.91
CA GLU A 93 -10.59 21.65 12.33
C GLU A 93 -12.00 21.49 12.91
N PHE A 94 -12.26 20.36 13.56
CA PHE A 94 -13.52 20.10 14.27
C PHE A 94 -13.42 20.56 15.72
N GLU A 95 -12.32 20.21 16.36
CA GLU A 95 -11.87 20.70 17.66
C GLU A 95 -10.33 20.71 17.68
N SER A 96 -9.72 21.35 18.68
CA SER A 96 -8.26 21.52 18.76
C SER A 96 -7.52 20.20 18.55
N GLY A 97 -6.81 20.09 17.43
CA GLY A 97 -6.00 18.92 17.10
C GLY A 97 -6.74 17.78 16.38
N TYR A 98 -8.03 17.93 16.10
CA TYR A 98 -8.84 16.96 15.33
C TYR A 98 -9.34 17.59 14.03
N TYR A 99 -8.88 17.05 12.91
CA TYR A 99 -9.17 17.56 11.58
C TYR A 99 -10.02 16.57 10.80
N VAL A 100 -11.11 17.06 10.21
CA VAL A 100 -12.07 16.24 9.47
C VAL A 100 -11.98 16.53 7.98
N ALA A 101 -11.87 15.47 7.18
CA ALA A 101 -11.87 15.54 5.73
C ALA A 101 -12.95 14.63 5.13
N LYS A 102 -13.30 14.88 3.87
CA LYS A 102 -14.16 13.98 3.09
C LYS A 102 -13.31 12.79 2.63
N SER A 103 -13.71 11.57 2.97
CA SER A 103 -12.96 10.36 2.59
C SER A 103 -12.77 10.22 1.09
N VAL A 104 -13.83 10.47 0.32
CA VAL A 104 -13.83 10.37 -1.15
C VAL A 104 -12.80 11.31 -1.76
N GLU A 105 -12.77 12.57 -1.32
CA GLU A 105 -11.79 13.55 -1.80
C GLU A 105 -10.37 13.16 -1.41
N ALA A 106 -10.17 12.72 -0.16
CA ALA A 106 -8.87 12.33 0.33
C ALA A 106 -8.30 11.14 -0.45
N VAL A 107 -9.09 10.09 -0.68
CA VAL A 107 -8.65 8.95 -1.49
C VAL A 107 -8.35 9.38 -2.93
N SER A 108 -9.24 10.13 -3.57
CA SER A 108 -9.02 10.58 -4.95
C SER A 108 -7.74 11.39 -5.11
N LYS A 109 -7.43 12.28 -4.16
CA LYS A 109 -6.23 13.10 -4.19
C LYS A 109 -4.95 12.33 -3.88
N LEU A 110 -5.00 11.36 -2.96
CA LEU A 110 -3.87 10.47 -2.71
C LEU A 110 -3.56 9.60 -3.94
N THR A 111 -4.59 9.04 -4.57
CA THR A 111 -4.42 8.27 -5.82
C THR A 111 -3.87 9.16 -6.93
N ALA A 112 -4.42 10.36 -7.13
CA ALA A 112 -3.93 11.31 -8.12
C ALA A 112 -2.46 11.68 -7.87
N ALA A 113 -2.08 11.97 -6.63
CA ALA A 113 -0.70 12.29 -6.27
C ALA A 113 0.26 11.14 -6.60
N ALA A 114 -0.13 9.89 -6.35
CA ALA A 114 0.66 8.73 -6.74
C ALA A 114 0.78 8.58 -8.27
N CYS A 115 -0.31 8.80 -9.02
CA CYS A 115 -0.27 8.83 -10.49
C CYS A 115 0.66 9.94 -11.00
N ASP A 116 0.53 11.16 -10.47
CA ASP A 116 1.32 12.34 -10.87
C ASP A 116 2.82 12.15 -10.56
N ALA A 117 3.14 11.39 -9.50
CA ALA A 117 4.51 11.00 -9.16
C ALA A 117 5.08 9.90 -10.08
N GLY A 118 4.27 9.26 -10.93
CA GLY A 118 4.70 8.21 -11.85
C GLY A 118 4.61 6.79 -11.30
N VAL A 119 3.78 6.55 -10.28
CA VAL A 119 3.52 5.18 -9.78
C VAL A 119 2.71 4.39 -10.79
N GLU A 120 3.19 3.20 -11.16
CA GLU A 120 2.42 2.24 -11.95
C GLU A 120 1.48 1.42 -11.05
N PHE A 121 0.25 1.18 -11.51
CA PHE A 121 -0.77 0.48 -10.72
C PHE A 121 -1.15 -0.85 -11.35
N PHE A 122 -0.93 -1.92 -10.60
CA PHE A 122 -1.44 -3.26 -10.91
C PHE A 122 -2.63 -3.57 -9.99
N ASN A 123 -3.77 -2.94 -10.26
CA ASN A 123 -5.05 -3.30 -9.63
C ASN A 123 -5.61 -4.61 -10.23
N LEU A 124 -6.56 -5.26 -9.55
CA LEU A 124 -7.01 -6.63 -9.86
C LEU A 124 -5.87 -7.67 -9.87
N THR A 125 -4.79 -7.40 -9.15
CA THR A 125 -3.63 -8.28 -9.05
C THR A 125 -3.42 -8.66 -7.59
N SER A 126 -3.42 -9.95 -7.31
CA SER A 126 -3.17 -10.51 -5.98
C SER A 126 -1.72 -10.94 -5.86
N VAL A 127 -1.10 -10.67 -4.71
CA VAL A 127 0.13 -11.35 -4.28
C VAL A 127 -0.30 -12.64 -3.59
N GLU A 128 0.19 -13.77 -4.06
CA GLU A 128 -0.13 -15.10 -3.51
C GLU A 128 1.03 -15.69 -2.71
N ASP A 129 2.26 -15.28 -3.02
CA ASP A 129 3.48 -15.66 -2.30
C ASP A 129 4.60 -14.64 -2.53
N VAL A 130 5.76 -14.90 -1.92
CA VAL A 130 6.99 -14.09 -2.10
C VAL A 130 8.12 -14.92 -2.67
N MET A 131 9.05 -14.24 -3.34
CA MET A 131 10.31 -14.84 -3.76
C MET A 131 11.37 -14.62 -2.67
N ILE A 132 11.87 -15.70 -2.08
CA ILE A 132 13.02 -15.68 -1.16
C ILE A 132 14.11 -16.59 -1.74
N ARG A 133 15.32 -16.06 -1.93
CA ARG A 133 16.47 -16.82 -2.46
C ARG A 133 17.42 -17.22 -1.34
N SER A 134 18.59 -17.75 -1.71
CA SER A 134 19.59 -18.25 -0.76
C SER A 134 20.18 -17.17 0.16
N ASP A 135 20.03 -15.88 -0.17
CA ASP A 135 20.38 -14.76 0.71
C ASP A 135 19.35 -14.55 1.85
N GLY A 136 18.26 -15.32 1.87
CA GLY A 136 17.23 -15.31 2.91
C GLY A 136 16.35 -14.05 2.90
N ARG A 137 16.45 -13.22 1.86
CA ARG A 137 15.74 -11.94 1.73
C ARG A 137 14.56 -12.06 0.77
N VAL A 138 13.51 -11.28 1.00
CA VAL A 138 12.45 -11.07 0.00
C VAL A 138 13.03 -10.32 -1.19
N SER A 139 13.00 -10.96 -2.36
CA SER A 139 13.59 -10.46 -3.61
C SER A 139 12.55 -10.26 -4.72
N GLY A 140 11.26 -10.39 -4.41
CA GLY A 140 10.19 -10.35 -5.39
C GLY A 140 8.88 -10.92 -4.87
N LEU A 141 7.86 -10.84 -5.71
CA LEU A 141 6.50 -11.25 -5.42
C LEU A 141 6.04 -12.30 -6.42
N VAL A 142 5.21 -13.23 -5.95
CA VAL A 142 4.47 -14.17 -6.78
C VAL A 142 3.05 -13.62 -6.93
N ILE A 143 2.66 -13.28 -8.15
CA ILE A 143 1.44 -12.53 -8.46
C ILE A 143 0.53 -13.27 -9.43
N ASN A 144 -0.76 -13.06 -9.25
CA ASN A 144 -1.80 -13.57 -10.13
C ASN A 144 -2.93 -12.55 -10.29
N TRP A 145 -3.84 -12.80 -11.23
CA TRP A 145 -5.06 -12.01 -11.33
C TRP A 145 -6.01 -12.37 -10.20
N SER A 146 -6.54 -11.38 -9.49
CA SER A 146 -7.47 -11.61 -8.39
C SER A 146 -8.71 -12.45 -8.77
N PRO A 147 -9.27 -12.38 -10.00
CA PRO A 147 -10.32 -13.29 -10.41
C PRO A 147 -9.95 -14.78 -10.39
N ILE A 148 -8.68 -15.16 -10.56
CA ILE A 148 -8.23 -16.56 -10.47
C ILE A 148 -8.47 -17.10 -9.06
N ASP A 149 -8.01 -16.37 -8.05
CA ASP A 149 -8.24 -16.69 -6.63
C ASP A 149 -9.74 -16.69 -6.28
N MET A 150 -10.47 -15.64 -6.69
CA MET A 150 -11.91 -15.52 -6.42
C MET A 150 -12.75 -16.66 -7.01
N THR A 151 -12.31 -17.26 -8.11
CA THR A 151 -13.00 -18.35 -8.79
C THR A 151 -12.46 -19.73 -8.42
N GLY A 152 -11.33 -19.81 -7.71
CA GLY A 152 -10.67 -21.06 -7.34
C GLY A 152 -10.12 -21.84 -8.54
N LEU A 153 -9.76 -21.15 -9.63
CA LEU A 153 -9.16 -21.79 -10.80
C LEU A 153 -7.71 -22.21 -10.51
N HIS A 154 -7.29 -23.35 -11.09
CA HIS A 154 -5.91 -23.82 -11.01
C HIS A 154 -5.09 -23.26 -12.16
N VAL A 155 -4.62 -22.02 -12.01
CA VAL A 155 -3.73 -21.34 -12.96
C VAL A 155 -2.51 -20.84 -12.21
N ASP A 156 -1.33 -21.24 -12.67
CA ASP A 156 -0.07 -20.86 -12.02
C ASP A 156 0.18 -19.35 -12.09
N PRO A 157 0.77 -18.76 -11.02
CA PRO A 157 1.09 -17.34 -10.97
C PRO A 157 2.37 -17.00 -11.77
N LEU A 158 2.62 -15.71 -11.95
CA LEU A 158 3.87 -15.16 -12.45
C LEU A 158 4.67 -14.49 -11.33
N THR A 159 5.87 -14.00 -11.65
CA THR A 159 6.77 -13.37 -10.68
C THR A 159 7.23 -12.00 -11.13
N VAL A 160 7.42 -11.11 -10.17
CA VAL A 160 8.06 -9.79 -10.36
C VAL A 160 9.17 -9.64 -9.33
N ALA A 161 10.35 -9.21 -9.76
CA ALA A 161 11.49 -8.98 -8.88
C ALA A 161 11.47 -7.57 -8.30
N CYS A 162 11.77 -7.45 -7.01
CA CYS A 162 11.91 -6.17 -6.35
C CYS A 162 13.03 -6.18 -5.30
N THR A 163 13.70 -5.06 -5.10
CA THR A 163 14.74 -4.92 -4.08
C THR A 163 14.13 -4.87 -2.68
N CYS A 164 13.06 -4.09 -2.53
CA CYS A 164 12.27 -3.95 -1.31
C CYS A 164 10.78 -4.20 -1.58
N THR A 165 10.09 -4.77 -0.60
CA THR A 165 8.62 -4.91 -0.59
C THR A 165 8.06 -4.12 0.59
N VAL A 166 6.96 -3.39 0.39
CA VAL A 166 6.20 -2.76 1.46
C VAL A 166 4.83 -3.44 1.57
N ASP A 167 4.58 -4.15 2.67
CA ASP A 167 3.26 -4.65 3.01
C ASP A 167 2.42 -3.52 3.63
N ALA A 168 1.50 -2.99 2.82
CA ALA A 168 0.49 -2.02 3.20
C ALA A 168 -0.93 -2.62 3.08
N THR A 169 -1.07 -3.95 3.21
CA THR A 169 -2.33 -4.68 3.02
C THR A 169 -3.34 -4.53 4.15
N GLY A 170 -3.02 -3.69 5.14
CA GLY A 170 -3.88 -3.37 6.27
C GLY A 170 -3.89 -4.49 7.31
N HIS A 171 -5.04 -4.72 7.93
CA HIS A 171 -5.21 -5.62 9.07
C HIS A 171 -4.74 -7.06 8.81
N ASP A 172 -4.82 -7.51 7.55
CA ASP A 172 -4.45 -8.88 7.17
C ASP A 172 -2.93 -9.10 7.28
N ALA A 173 -2.11 -8.06 7.08
CA ALA A 173 -0.65 -8.15 6.92
C ALA A 173 -0.27 -9.32 5.99
N ALA A 174 -0.91 -9.36 4.82
CA ALA A 174 -1.01 -10.56 3.99
C ALA A 174 0.35 -11.09 3.56
N VAL A 175 1.30 -10.22 3.20
CA VAL A 175 2.65 -10.61 2.77
C VAL A 175 3.45 -11.12 3.96
N ALA A 176 3.41 -10.41 5.09
CA ALA A 176 4.03 -10.86 6.33
C ALA A 176 3.51 -12.24 6.77
N ARG A 177 2.20 -12.49 6.66
CA ARG A 177 1.60 -13.79 6.97
C ARG A 177 1.98 -14.89 5.99
N MET A 178 2.23 -14.58 4.72
CA MET A 178 2.76 -15.57 3.76
C MET A 178 4.12 -16.08 4.23
N ILE A 179 5.01 -15.17 4.61
CA ILE A 179 6.35 -15.51 5.13
C ILE A 179 6.25 -16.34 6.42
N GLU A 180 5.44 -15.90 7.40
CA GLU A 180 5.20 -16.63 8.65
C GLU A 180 4.72 -18.08 8.37
N ARG A 181 3.72 -18.25 7.51
CA ARG A 181 3.17 -19.58 7.18
C ARG A 181 4.15 -20.49 6.44
N ARG A 182 5.10 -19.91 5.70
CA ARG A 182 6.18 -20.65 5.01
C ARG A 182 7.36 -20.97 5.92
N GLY A 183 7.30 -20.59 7.20
CA GLY A 183 8.34 -20.87 8.20
C GLY A 183 9.49 -19.87 8.20
N GLY A 184 9.29 -18.66 7.64
CA GLY A 184 10.23 -17.56 7.82
C GLY A 184 10.28 -17.10 9.27
N ASP A 185 11.41 -16.53 9.69
CA ASP A 185 11.61 -15.96 11.03
C ASP A 185 10.87 -14.62 11.19
N LEU A 186 9.55 -14.68 11.16
CA LEU A 186 8.62 -13.57 11.29
C LEU A 186 7.34 -14.08 11.94
N GLN A 187 6.84 -13.34 12.94
CA GLN A 187 5.58 -13.67 13.62
C GLN A 187 4.59 -12.51 13.48
N VAL A 188 3.38 -12.80 13.00
CA VAL A 188 2.28 -11.84 12.88
C VAL A 188 1.28 -12.07 14.01
N LYS A 189 1.43 -11.31 15.09
CA LYS A 189 0.61 -11.47 16.31
C LYS A 189 -0.88 -11.21 16.10
N GLY A 190 -1.24 -10.40 15.10
CA GLY A 190 -2.59 -9.90 14.87
C GLY A 190 -2.92 -8.69 15.74
N GLU A 191 -3.89 -7.88 15.32
CA GLU A 191 -4.26 -6.68 16.06
C GLU A 191 -5.02 -6.99 17.37
N SER A 192 -4.92 -6.07 18.33
CA SER A 192 -5.66 -6.09 19.60
C SER A 192 -6.94 -5.24 19.54
N PHE A 193 -7.56 -5.01 20.70
CA PHE A 193 -8.77 -4.20 20.86
C PHE A 193 -8.58 -2.75 20.41
N MET A 194 -9.69 -2.02 20.27
CA MET A 194 -9.64 -0.61 19.88
C MET A 194 -9.13 0.29 21.01
N TRP A 195 -8.04 1.01 20.75
CA TRP A 195 -7.51 2.09 21.59
C TRP A 195 -6.78 3.09 20.68
N ALA A 196 -7.52 4.10 20.23
CA ALA A 196 -7.05 4.99 19.17
C ALA A 196 -5.74 5.72 19.48
N GLU A 197 -5.64 6.37 20.64
CA GLU A 197 -4.44 7.09 21.07
C GLU A 197 -3.20 6.20 21.09
N ARG A 198 -3.31 4.99 21.68
CA ARG A 198 -2.22 4.01 21.74
C ARG A 198 -1.84 3.54 20.35
N ALA A 199 -2.82 3.14 19.54
CA ALA A 199 -2.59 2.64 18.19
C ALA A 199 -1.93 3.69 17.28
N GLU A 200 -2.37 4.95 17.33
CA GLU A 200 -1.83 6.05 16.51
C GLU A 200 -0.44 6.50 16.98
N SER A 201 -0.17 6.49 18.28
CA SER A 201 1.14 6.92 18.82
C SER A 201 2.26 5.90 18.56
N GLN A 202 1.93 4.61 18.50
CA GLN A 202 2.91 3.52 18.34
C GLN A 202 3.17 3.14 16.88
N ILE A 203 2.29 3.52 15.95
CA ILE A 203 2.35 3.02 14.57
C ILE A 203 3.67 3.33 13.84
N LEU A 204 4.30 4.46 14.16
CA LEU A 204 5.58 4.84 13.55
C LEU A 204 6.74 3.97 14.03
N GLU A 205 6.71 3.52 15.29
CA GLU A 205 7.68 2.55 15.81
C GLU A 205 7.48 1.17 15.15
N HIS A 206 6.23 0.80 14.91
CA HIS A 206 5.88 -0.45 14.24
C HIS A 206 6.16 -0.44 12.73
N THR A 207 6.28 0.74 12.12
CA THR A 207 6.62 0.91 10.71
C THR A 207 8.12 0.70 10.51
N ARG A 208 8.51 -0.50 10.09
CA ARG A 208 9.91 -0.92 9.98
C ARG A 208 10.11 -2.07 9.00
N GLU A 209 11.36 -2.41 8.74
CA GLU A 209 11.73 -3.70 8.14
C GLU A 209 11.47 -4.81 9.18
N VAL A 210 10.59 -5.75 8.87
CA VAL A 210 10.19 -6.84 9.78
C VAL A 210 10.80 -8.18 9.40
N PHE A 211 11.22 -8.30 8.15
CA PHE A 211 11.97 -9.42 7.60
C PHE A 211 12.89 -8.85 6.51
N PRO A 212 14.09 -9.40 6.25
CA PRO A 212 14.98 -8.82 5.25
C PRO A 212 14.28 -8.60 3.89
N GLY A 213 14.27 -7.35 3.42
CA GLY A 213 13.60 -6.94 2.19
C GLY A 213 12.10 -6.65 2.32
N LEU A 214 11.47 -6.90 3.48
CA LEU A 214 10.06 -6.65 3.75
C LEU A 214 9.87 -5.57 4.83
N PHE A 215 9.29 -4.46 4.41
CA PHE A 215 8.81 -3.38 5.27
C PHE A 215 7.30 -3.49 5.46
N VAL A 216 6.79 -2.98 6.57
CA VAL A 216 5.35 -2.91 6.85
C VAL A 216 4.91 -1.48 7.09
N ALA A 217 3.70 -1.14 6.64
CA ALA A 217 3.11 0.18 6.81
C ALA A 217 1.60 0.12 7.10
N GLY A 218 1.07 1.16 7.73
CA GLY A 218 -0.32 1.27 8.14
C GLY A 218 -0.73 0.18 9.13
N MET A 219 -1.96 -0.33 9.00
CA MET A 219 -2.45 -1.38 9.91
C MET A 219 -1.70 -2.70 9.82
N ALA A 220 -0.97 -2.97 8.72
CA ALA A 220 -0.11 -4.14 8.63
C ALA A 220 1.01 -4.07 9.68
N ALA A 221 1.57 -2.89 9.91
CA ALA A 221 2.59 -2.67 10.93
C ALA A 221 2.07 -3.02 12.34
N ASN A 222 0.90 -2.49 12.71
CA ASN A 222 0.28 -2.80 14.01
C ASN A 222 -0.12 -4.28 14.13
N ALA A 223 -0.61 -4.90 13.05
CA ALA A 223 -0.96 -6.31 13.04
C ALA A 223 0.25 -7.23 13.25
N VAL A 224 1.41 -6.90 12.65
CA VAL A 224 2.66 -7.62 12.93
C VAL A 224 3.09 -7.43 14.38
N ALA A 225 3.03 -6.20 14.89
CA ALA A 225 3.49 -5.87 16.23
C ALA A 225 2.60 -6.41 17.37
N GLY A 226 1.32 -6.68 17.10
CA GLY A 226 0.34 -7.07 18.12
C GLY A 226 -0.40 -5.90 18.76
N GLU A 227 -0.45 -4.75 18.09
CA GLU A 227 -0.96 -3.50 18.66
C GLU A 227 -2.47 -3.33 18.45
N CYS A 228 -3.06 -2.42 19.24
CA CYS A 228 -4.43 -1.95 19.09
C CYS A 228 -4.74 -1.40 17.69
N ARG A 229 -6.04 -1.41 17.37
CA ARG A 229 -6.62 -0.69 16.23
C ARG A 229 -7.13 0.70 16.64
N MET A 230 -7.20 1.63 15.69
CA MET A 230 -7.61 3.02 15.95
C MET A 230 -9.02 3.40 15.49
N GLY A 231 -9.67 2.61 14.65
CA GLY A 231 -10.99 2.97 14.10
C GLY A 231 -10.89 4.01 12.98
N PRO A 232 -11.89 4.90 12.79
CA PRO A 232 -11.98 5.79 11.63
C PRO A 232 -11.11 7.07 11.74
N ILE A 233 -9.93 6.95 12.34
CA ILE A 233 -8.86 7.96 12.33
C ILE A 233 -7.72 7.43 11.46
N PHE A 234 -7.15 8.29 10.62
CA PHE A 234 -6.25 7.88 9.54
C PHE A 234 -4.88 8.55 9.57
N GLY A 235 -4.60 9.41 10.55
CA GLY A 235 -3.34 10.17 10.55
C GLY A 235 -2.12 9.26 10.69
N GLY A 236 -2.21 8.24 11.55
CA GLY A 236 -1.19 7.21 11.69
C GLY A 236 -0.97 6.43 10.39
N MET A 237 -2.01 6.18 9.59
CA MET A 237 -1.85 5.51 8.28
C MET A 237 -1.00 6.35 7.32
N LEU A 238 -1.28 7.65 7.25
CA LEU A 238 -0.57 8.57 6.35
C LEU A 238 0.89 8.76 6.79
N LEU A 239 1.10 9.01 8.09
CA LEU A 239 2.44 9.16 8.67
C LEU A 239 3.25 7.87 8.56
N SER A 240 2.61 6.71 8.73
CA SER A 240 3.25 5.41 8.54
C SER A 240 3.66 5.17 7.08
N GLY A 241 2.82 5.56 6.11
CA GLY A 241 3.20 5.50 4.69
C GLY A 241 4.44 6.35 4.37
N GLU A 242 4.49 7.57 4.90
CA GLU A 242 5.66 8.45 4.78
C GLU A 242 6.91 7.86 5.44
N ARG A 243 6.77 7.34 6.66
CA ARG A 243 7.88 6.69 7.36
C ARG A 243 8.41 5.48 6.60
N ALA A 244 7.53 4.67 6.00
CA ALA A 244 7.94 3.54 5.17
C ALA A 244 8.71 3.99 3.94
N ALA A 245 8.28 5.05 3.25
CA ALA A 245 9.00 5.62 2.11
C ALA A 245 10.41 6.09 2.50
N ASP A 246 10.57 6.74 3.66
CA ASP A 246 11.87 7.17 4.18
C ASP A 246 12.81 6.00 4.48
N LEU A 247 12.28 4.98 5.14
CA LEU A 247 13.06 3.78 5.48
C LEU A 247 13.51 3.03 4.23
N VAL A 248 12.63 2.87 3.25
CA VAL A 248 12.93 2.19 2.00
C VAL A 248 13.92 3.00 1.16
N ALA A 249 13.75 4.32 1.05
CA ALA A 249 14.70 5.18 0.35
C ALA A 249 16.10 5.11 0.99
N ALA A 250 16.18 5.19 2.32
CA ALA A 250 17.43 5.02 3.05
C ALA A 250 18.06 3.63 2.81
N ARG A 251 17.27 2.56 2.76
CA ARG A 251 17.72 1.20 2.45
C ARG A 251 18.29 1.05 1.03
N LEU A 252 17.80 1.87 0.10
CA LEU A 252 18.27 1.96 -1.29
C LEU A 252 19.39 2.99 -1.49
N GLY A 253 19.75 3.77 -0.46
CA GLY A 253 20.76 4.82 -0.54
C GLY A 253 20.32 6.04 -1.35
N ARG A 254 19.02 6.36 -1.32
CA ARG A 254 18.38 7.44 -2.07
C ARG A 254 17.79 8.51 -1.15
#